data_AF-A0A2E4MC82-F1
#
_entry.id   AF-A0A2E4MC82-F1
#
_cell.length_a   1.000
_cell.length_b   1.000
_cell.length_c   1.000
_cell.angle_alpha   90.00
_cell.angle_beta   90.00
_cell.angle_gamma   90.00
#
_symmetry.space_group_name_H-M   'P 1'
#
loop_
_entity.id
_entity.type
_entity.pdbx_description
1 polymer ?
#
loop_
_entity_poly.entity_id
_entity_poly.type
_entity_poly.pdbx_seq_one_letter_code
_entity_poly.pdbx_strand_id
1 'polypeptide(L)'
;MPNLVQRLIRLMPMVLLLMMIYVDRNNTFHVIGFLFLLFLYTIILVARILYAKKVWHKEFNDKNYANDESIIKMQDLIEKFDK
;
A
#
# COMPACT_ATOMS: atom_id res chain seq x y z
N MET A 1 -5.59 -18.55 -2.99
CA MET A 1 -4.76 -18.19 -4.18
C MET A 1 -4.37 -16.68 -4.17
N PRO A 2 -3.68 -16.18 -3.13
CA PRO A 2 -3.30 -14.74 -3.06
C PRO A 2 -2.18 -14.33 -4.04
N ASN A 3 -1.41 -15.28 -4.57
CA ASN A 3 -0.19 -15.00 -5.31
C ASN A 3 -0.42 -14.41 -6.73
N LEU A 4 -1.59 -14.65 -7.35
CA LEU A 4 -1.86 -14.19 -8.73
C LEU A 4 -2.27 -12.72 -8.78
N VAL A 5 -3.23 -12.31 -7.95
CA VAL A 5 -3.74 -10.93 -7.90
C VAL A 5 -2.64 -9.96 -7.48
N GLN A 6 -1.83 -10.32 -6.48
CA GLN A 6 -0.73 -9.48 -6.02
C GLN A 6 0.37 -9.34 -7.09
N ARG A 7 0.62 -10.40 -7.87
CA ARG A 7 1.57 -10.38 -8.98
C ARG A 7 1.05 -9.51 -10.14
N LEU A 8 -0.25 -9.59 -10.44
CA LEU A 8 -0.92 -8.71 -11.42
C LEU A 8 -0.81 -7.24 -11.03
N ILE A 9 -1.12 -6.88 -9.78
CA ILE A 9 -1.00 -5.50 -9.28
C ILE A 9 0.45 -5.00 -9.38
N ARG A 10 1.43 -5.88 -9.13
CA ARG A 10 2.86 -5.55 -9.23
C ARG A 10 3.34 -5.34 -10.67
N LEU A 11 2.75 -6.05 -11.63
CA LEU A 11 3.06 -5.95 -13.06
C LEU A 11 2.29 -4.82 -13.76
N MET A 12 1.14 -4.42 -13.22
CA MET A 12 0.28 -3.36 -13.76
C MET A 12 1.00 -2.05 -14.12
N PRO A 13 1.94 -1.50 -13.32
CA PRO A 13 2.62 -0.26 -13.70
C PRO A 13 3.50 -0.43 -14.95
N MET A 14 4.10 -1.60 -15.19
CA MET A 14 4.81 -1.85 -16.44
C MET A 14 3.85 -1.89 -17.64
N VAL A 15 2.68 -2.52 -17.46
CA VAL A 15 1.64 -2.57 -18.51
C VAL A 15 1.13 -1.15 -18.84
N LEU A 16 0.85 -0.34 -17.82
CA LEU A 16 0.44 1.05 -17.99
C LEU A 16 1.54 1.89 -18.68
N LEU A 17 2.80 1.68 -18.30
CA LEU A 17 3.92 2.38 -18.95
C LEU A 17 4.05 2.01 -20.42
N LEU A 18 3.87 0.73 -20.76
CA LEU A 18 3.89 0.26 -22.14
C LEU A 18 2.70 0.86 -22.92
N MET A 19 1.49 0.80 -22.37
CA MET A 19 0.31 1.46 -22.97
C MET A 19 0.52 2.96 -23.18
N MET A 20 1.17 3.66 -22.25
CA MET A 20 1.43 5.09 -22.36
C MET A 20 2.29 5.45 -23.58
N ILE A 21 3.30 4.62 -23.88
CA ILE A 21 4.19 4.83 -25.03
C ILE A 21 3.45 4.62 -26.36
N TYR A 22 2.54 3.64 -26.40
CA TYR A 22 1.82 3.24 -27.61
C TYR A 22 0.40 3.84 -27.72
N VAL A 23 0.05 4.80 -26.86
CA VAL A 23 -1.28 5.40 -26.89
C VAL A 23 -1.45 6.23 -28.16
N ASP A 24 -2.34 5.76 -29.04
CA ASP A 24 -2.85 6.57 -30.15
C ASP A 24 -3.74 7.69 -29.60
N ARG A 25 -3.24 8.93 -29.74
CA ARG A 25 -3.92 10.15 -29.27
C ARG A 25 -5.06 10.59 -30.18
N ASN A 26 -5.07 10.13 -31.43
CA ASN A 26 -6.13 10.44 -32.39
C ASN A 26 -7.37 9.56 -32.16
N ASN A 27 -7.19 8.43 -31.47
CA ASN A 27 -8.28 7.56 -31.05
C ASN A 27 -8.74 7.92 -29.63
N THR A 28 -9.83 8.69 -29.54
CA THR A 28 -10.43 9.12 -28.27
C THR A 28 -10.77 7.96 -27.34
N PHE A 29 -11.24 6.83 -27.88
CA PHE A 29 -11.58 5.66 -27.07
C PHE A 29 -10.35 5.07 -26.37
N HIS A 30 -9.22 5.04 -27.08
CA HIS A 30 -7.96 4.52 -26.55
C HIS A 30 -7.41 5.40 -25.42
N VAL A 31 -7.48 6.73 -25.59
CA VAL A 31 -7.07 7.71 -24.58
C VAL A 31 -7.95 7.60 -23.32
N ILE A 32 -9.27 7.55 -23.48
CA ILE A 32 -10.21 7.42 -22.35
C ILE A 32 -9.98 6.11 -21.60
N GLY A 33 -9.82 4.99 -22.32
CA GLY A 33 -9.55 3.68 -21.72
C GLY A 33 -8.27 3.67 -20.90
N PHE A 34 -7.20 4.28 -21.43
CA PHE A 34 -5.93 4.42 -20.71
C PHE A 34 -6.09 5.25 -19.42
N LEU A 35 -6.72 6.43 -19.51
CA LEU A 35 -6.95 7.29 -18.35
C LEU A 35 -7.80 6.59 -17.29
N PHE A 36 -8.87 5.90 -17.70
CA PHE A 36 -9.72 5.14 -16.79
C PHE A 36 -8.93 4.08 -16.03
N LEU A 37 -8.13 3.26 -16.74
CA LEU A 37 -7.28 2.24 -16.11
C LEU A 37 -6.25 2.85 -15.16
N LEU A 38 -5.65 3.98 -15.53
CA LEU A 38 -4.69 4.70 -14.71
C LEU A 38 -5.31 5.18 -13.39
N PHE A 39 -6.48 5.79 -13.44
CA PHE A 39 -7.20 6.24 -12.25
C PHE A 39 -7.63 5.06 -11.38
N LEU A 40 -8.15 4.00 -12.00
CA LEU A 40 -8.58 2.80 -11.27
C LEU A 40 -7.41 2.14 -10.52
N TYR A 41 -6.25 2.02 -11.16
CA TYR A 41 -5.03 1.53 -10.51
C TYR A 41 -4.59 2.43 -9.36
N THR A 42 -4.65 3.75 -9.55
CA THR A 42 -4.31 4.72 -8.51
C THR A 42 -5.22 4.58 -7.28
N ILE A 43 -6.53 4.43 -7.49
CA ILE A 43 -7.50 4.21 -6.40
C ILE A 43 -7.17 2.92 -5.63
N ILE A 44 -6.83 1.83 -6.33
CA ILE A 44 -6.44 0.57 -5.69
C ILE A 44 -5.18 0.75 -4.82
N LEU A 45 -4.17 1.47 -5.32
CA LEU A 45 -2.96 1.77 -4.55
C LEU A 45 -3.27 2.58 -3.28
N VAL A 46 -4.07 3.64 -3.42
CA VAL A 46 -4.48 4.47 -2.28
C VAL A 46 -5.28 3.65 -1.27
N ALA A 47 -6.25 2.85 -1.72
CA ALA A 47 -7.03 1.98 -0.84
C ALA A 47 -6.13 0.98 -0.07
N ARG A 48 -5.09 0.45 -0.72
CA ARG A 48 -4.12 -0.46 -0.09
C ARG A 48 -3.29 0.24 0.97
N ILE A 49 -2.84 1.46 0.71
CA ILE A 49 -2.13 2.30 1.68
C ILE A 49 -3.03 2.62 2.88
N LEU A 50 -4.29 3.01 2.63
CA LEU A 50 -5.24 3.29 3.69
C LEU A 50 -5.56 2.05 4.53
N TYR A 51 -5.66 0.88 3.90
CA TYR A 51 -5.81 -0.39 4.60
C TYR A 51 -4.61 -0.67 5.51
N ALA A 52 -3.38 -0.55 4.99
CA ALA A 52 -2.17 -0.74 5.77
C ALA A 52 -2.10 0.26 6.94
N LYS A 53 -2.44 1.54 6.72
CA LYS A 53 -2.53 2.56 7.78
C LYS A 53 -3.55 2.19 8.85
N LYS A 54 -4.73 1.69 8.45
CA LYS A 54 -5.78 1.28 9.37
C LYS A 54 -5.36 0.06 10.20
N VAL A 55 -4.70 -0.92 9.59
CA VAL A 55 -4.15 -2.10 10.27
C VAL A 55 -3.09 -1.68 11.27
N TRP A 56 -2.14 -0.84 10.87
CA TRP A 56 -1.11 -0.29 11.74
C TRP A 56 -1.72 0.44 12.95
N HIS A 57 -2.71 1.32 12.73
CA HIS A 57 -3.41 1.98 13.84
C HIS A 57 -4.17 1.00 14.75
N LYS A 58 -4.70 -0.10 14.20
CA LYS A 58 -5.40 -1.10 15.00
C LYS A 58 -4.43 -1.87 15.90
N GLU A 59 -3.27 -2.27 15.36
CA GLU A 59 -2.24 -3.01 16.11
C GLU A 59 -1.60 -2.16 17.22
N PHE A 60 -1.32 -0.88 16.95
CA PHE A 60 -0.72 0.02 17.95
C PHE A 60 -1.70 0.55 18.99
N ASN A 61 -3.01 0.56 18.69
CA ASN A 61 -4.05 0.98 19.63
C ASN A 61 -4.69 -0.21 20.36
N ASP A 62 -4.17 -1.43 20.15
CA ASP A 62 -4.61 -2.61 20.86
C ASP A 62 -3.99 -2.61 22.26
N LYS A 63 -4.83 -2.69 23.30
CA LYS A 63 -4.42 -2.57 24.71
C LYS A 63 -3.45 -3.66 25.16
N ASN A 64 -3.27 -4.69 24.34
CA ASN A 64 -2.30 -5.77 24.54
C ASN A 64 -0.86 -5.36 24.19
N TYR A 65 -0.65 -4.41 23.27
CA TYR A 65 0.69 -3.96 22.88
C TYR A 65 1.40 -3.18 24.00
N ALA A 66 0.62 -2.46 24.82
CA ALA A 66 1.11 -1.74 26.00
C ALA A 66 1.42 -2.66 27.20
N ASN A 67 0.94 -3.90 27.20
CA ASN A 67 1.15 -4.89 28.27
C ASN A 67 2.13 -5.99 27.86
N ASP A 68 2.77 -5.88 26.70
CA ASP A 68 3.75 -6.86 26.24
C ASP A 68 5.04 -6.75 27.08
N GLU A 69 5.44 -7.86 27.71
CA GLU A 69 6.64 -7.95 28.57
C GLU A 69 7.91 -7.48 27.86
N SER A 70 8.01 -7.69 26.55
CA SER A 70 9.19 -7.27 25.77
C SER A 70 9.29 -5.75 25.63
N ILE A 71 8.14 -5.07 25.49
CA ILE A 71 8.04 -3.61 25.40
C ILE A 71 8.29 -2.96 26.76
N ILE A 72 7.73 -3.54 27.82
CA ILE A 72 7.96 -3.06 29.20
C ILE A 72 9.45 -3.20 29.58
N LYS A 73 10.09 -4.33 29.26
CA LYS A 73 11.55 -4.49 29.47
C LYS A 73 12.38 -3.50 28.68
N MET A 74 11.95 -3.15 27.47
CA MET A 74 12.67 -2.17 26.64
C MET A 74 12.53 -0.75 27.20
N GLN A 75 11.37 -0.40 27.75
CA GLN A 75 11.15 0.86 28.45
C GLN A 75 11.99 0.96 29.73
N ASP A 76 12.03 -0.11 30.54
CA ASP A 76 12.81 -0.20 31.77
C ASP A 76 14.33 -0.10 31.52
N LEU A 77 14.81 -0.66 30.40
CA LEU A 77 16.19 -0.50 29.95
C LEU A 77 16.50 0.96 29.58
N ILE A 78 15.63 1.63 28.84
CA ILE A 78 15.82 3.04 28.45
C ILE A 78 15.90 3.93 29.70
N GLU A 79 14.99 3.74 30.66
CA GLU A 79 14.96 4.51 31.92
C GLU A 79 16.22 4.28 32.78
N LYS A 80 16.81 3.09 32.71
CA LYS A 80 18.10 2.78 33.37
C LYS A 80 19.31 3.44 32.72
N PHE A 81 19.29 3.67 31.41
CA PHE A 81 20.41 4.27 30.67
C PHE A 81 20.31 5.80 30.58
N ASP A 82 19.14 6.38 30.81
CA ASP A 82 18.91 7.83 30.85
C ASP A 82 19.23 8.47 32.22
N LYS A 83 19.78 7.68 33.16
CA LYS A 83 20.15 8.06 34.53
C LYS A 83 21.63 7.83 34.78
#